data_AF-A0A2U3LMQ0-F1
#
_entry.id   AF-A0A2U3LMQ0-F1
#
_cell.length_a   1.000
_cell.length_b   1.000
_cell.length_c   1.000
_cell.angle_alpha   90.00
_cell.angle_beta   90.00
_cell.angle_gamma   90.00
#
_symmetry.space_group_name_H-M   'P 1'
#
loop_
_entity.id
_entity.type
_entity.pdbx_description
1 polymer ?
#
loop_
_entity_poly.entity_id
_entity_poly.type
_entity_poly.pdbx_seq_one_letter_code
_entity_poly.pdbx_strand_id
1 'polypeptide(L)'
;MKQGNEFWEFLINEFKSRYVVFEFKNYSEKIKQTQIYTTEKYLFQTALRNVGFIISRMGASTNAIKSAKGVLRETGKLIVNLTDYDLKEMLNMKDSGSEPSDYLFSIVDKFLLELEK
;
A
#
# COMPACT_ATOMS: atom_id res chain seq x y z
N MET A 1 22.88 -5.25 16.74
CA MET A 1 22.12 -4.19 16.04
C MET A 1 20.65 -4.58 16.13
N LYS A 2 19.73 -3.67 16.45
CA LYS A 2 18.30 -4.00 16.33
C LYS A 2 18.03 -4.26 14.86
N GLN A 3 17.67 -5.49 14.52
CA GLN A 3 17.19 -5.84 13.19
C GLN A 3 15.87 -5.07 13.01
N GLY A 4 15.78 -4.22 11.98
CA GLY A 4 14.52 -3.55 11.67
C GLY A 4 13.50 -4.57 11.22
N ASN A 5 12.23 -4.19 11.25
CA ASN A 5 11.17 -5.04 10.72
C ASN A 5 11.29 -5.12 9.19
N GLU A 6 11.29 -6.34 8.65
CA GLU A 6 11.68 -6.66 7.28
C GLU A 6 10.83 -5.93 6.23
N PHE A 7 9.53 -5.79 6.49
CA PHE A 7 8.62 -5.08 5.59
C PHE A 7 9.02 -3.61 5.41
N TRP A 8 9.34 -2.93 6.51
CA TRP A 8 9.71 -1.51 6.46
C TRP A 8 11.10 -1.32 5.84
N GLU A 9 12.04 -2.24 6.10
CA GLU A 9 13.34 -2.24 5.44
C GLU A 9 13.20 -2.44 3.92
N PHE A 10 12.29 -3.33 3.50
CA PHE A 10 11.95 -3.53 2.09
C PHE A 10 11.42 -2.24 1.44
N LEU A 11 10.51 -1.49 2.09
CA LEU A 11 10.03 -0.22 1.52
C LEU A 11 11.15 0.84 1.38
N ILE A 12 12.09 0.86 2.32
CA ILE A 12 13.26 1.75 2.25
C ILE A 12 14.17 1.34 1.09
N ASN A 13 14.43 0.04 0.94
CA ASN A 13 15.41 -0.47 0.00
C ASN A 13 14.88 -0.52 -1.44
N GLU A 14 13.68 -1.03 -1.65
CA GLU A 14 13.12 -1.29 -2.99
C GLU A 14 12.36 -0.08 -3.54
N PHE A 15 11.63 0.65 -2.69
CA PHE A 15 10.86 1.82 -3.11
C PHE A 15 11.54 3.16 -2.81
N LYS A 16 12.73 3.15 -2.18
CA LYS A 16 13.44 4.37 -1.74
C LYS A 16 12.56 5.29 -0.90
N SER A 17 11.68 4.71 -0.09
CA SER A 17 10.69 5.44 0.69
C SER A 17 11.10 5.49 2.16
N ARG A 18 11.49 6.67 2.65
CA ARG A 18 11.70 6.93 4.09
C ARG A 18 10.44 7.42 4.79
N TYR A 19 9.53 8.02 4.02
CA TYR A 19 8.25 8.48 4.51
C TYR A 19 7.14 7.75 3.75
N VAL A 20 6.02 7.52 4.42
CA VAL A 20 4.81 6.93 3.82
C VAL A 20 3.62 7.86 4.06
N VAL A 21 2.65 7.82 3.16
CA VAL A 21 1.38 8.55 3.31
C VAL A 21 0.28 7.56 3.63
N PHE A 22 -0.57 7.88 4.61
CA PHE A 22 -1.83 7.17 4.82
C PHE A 22 -2.99 8.08 4.44
N GLU A 23 -3.89 7.57 3.60
CA GLU A 23 -5.11 8.25 3.20
C GLU A 23 -6.33 7.37 3.49
N PHE A 24 -7.34 7.94 4.14
CA PHE A 24 -8.52 7.21 4.58
C PHE A 24 -9.74 7.61 3.76
N LYS A 25 -10.51 6.63 3.28
CA LYS A 25 -11.74 6.80 2.49
C LYS A 25 -12.90 6.01 3.10
N ASN A 26 -13.80 6.73 3.76
CA ASN A 26 -15.00 6.15 4.38
C ASN A 26 -16.20 6.16 3.42
N TYR A 27 -16.09 5.44 2.30
CA TYR A 27 -17.18 5.29 1.33
C TYR A 27 -17.88 3.96 1.52
N SER A 28 -19.19 3.92 1.23
CA SER A 28 -19.96 2.68 1.12
C SER A 28 -19.69 1.92 -0.18
N GLU A 29 -19.00 2.56 -1.13
CA GLU A 29 -18.64 2.03 -2.44
C GLU A 29 -17.13 1.89 -2.60
N LYS A 30 -16.72 1.09 -3.60
CA LYS A 30 -15.29 0.94 -3.95
C LYS A 30 -14.69 2.27 -4.41
N ILE A 31 -13.44 2.53 -4.04
CA ILE A 31 -12.70 3.67 -4.57
C ILE A 31 -12.46 3.51 -6.08
N LYS A 32 -12.42 4.64 -6.78
CA LYS A 32 -12.22 4.72 -8.22
C LYS A 32 -10.82 5.20 -8.55
N GLN A 33 -10.46 5.15 -9.83
CA GLN A 33 -9.16 5.60 -10.34
C GLN A 33 -8.78 7.01 -9.89
N THR A 34 -9.77 7.90 -9.71
CA THR A 34 -9.55 9.28 -9.29
C THR A 34 -8.90 9.35 -7.92
N GLN A 35 -9.27 8.47 -6.98
CA GLN A 35 -8.64 8.42 -5.67
C GLN A 35 -7.15 8.03 -5.77
N ILE A 36 -6.80 7.09 -6.65
CA ILE A 36 -5.41 6.69 -6.88
C ILE A 36 -4.57 7.88 -7.33
N TYR A 37 -5.02 8.61 -8.35
CA TYR A 37 -4.28 9.76 -8.88
C TYR A 37 -4.23 10.94 -7.91
N THR A 38 -5.26 11.14 -7.07
CA THR A 38 -5.18 12.16 -6.02
C THR A 38 -4.15 11.80 -4.97
N THR A 39 -4.08 10.53 -4.55
CA THR A 39 -3.07 10.06 -3.59
C THR A 39 -1.67 10.17 -4.16
N GLU A 40 -1.48 9.82 -5.43
CA GLU A 40 -0.19 9.86 -6.12
C GLU A 40 0.44 11.26 -6.11
N LYS A 41 -0.37 12.32 -6.15
CA LYS A 41 0.12 13.71 -6.09
C LYS A 41 0.81 14.04 -4.77
N TYR A 42 0.51 13.32 -3.70
CA TYR A 42 1.22 13.47 -2.43
C TYR A 42 2.56 12.72 -2.42
N LEU A 43 2.76 11.75 -3.30
CA LEU A 43 3.99 10.97 -3.39
C LEU A 43 5.04 11.69 -4.22
N PHE A 44 6.23 11.86 -3.65
CA PHE A 44 7.30 12.64 -4.24
C PHE A 44 8.66 11.97 -4.02
N GLN A 45 9.29 11.57 -5.13
CA GLN A 45 10.56 10.84 -5.14
C GLN A 45 11.69 11.60 -4.47
N THR A 46 11.86 12.89 -4.79
CA THR A 46 12.94 13.71 -4.21
C THR A 46 12.80 13.87 -2.70
N ALA A 47 11.59 13.79 -2.16
CA ALA A 47 11.34 13.80 -0.71
C ALA A 47 11.33 12.40 -0.07
N LEU A 48 11.75 11.35 -0.80
CA LEU A 48 11.78 9.96 -0.32
C LEU A 48 10.42 9.47 0.19
N ARG A 49 9.34 9.87 -0.50
CA ARG A 49 7.95 9.55 -0.16
C ARG A 49 7.28 8.89 -1.35
N ASN A 50 7.63 7.63 -1.59
CA ASN A 50 7.23 6.86 -2.77
C ASN A 50 6.14 5.83 -2.48
N VAL A 51 5.78 5.62 -1.22
CA VAL A 51 4.76 4.66 -0.81
C VAL A 51 3.57 5.38 -0.18
N GLY A 52 2.38 5.10 -0.68
CA GLY A 52 1.10 5.53 -0.11
C GLY A 52 0.22 4.33 0.23
N PHE A 53 -0.55 4.45 1.30
CA PHE A 53 -1.57 3.50 1.70
C PHE A 53 -2.93 4.18 1.59
N ILE A 54 -3.83 3.62 0.80
CA ILE A 54 -5.23 4.04 0.78
C ILE A 54 -6.03 2.99 1.55
N ILE A 55 -6.61 3.42 2.66
CA ILE A 55 -7.46 2.59 3.50
C ILE A 55 -8.91 2.94 3.18
N SER A 56 -9.67 1.98 2.68
CA SER A 56 -11.04 2.17 2.25
C SER A 56 -11.95 1.01 2.62
N ARG A 57 -13.16 1.27 3.09
CA ARG A 57 -14.03 0.21 3.63
C ARG A 57 -14.29 -0.93 2.66
N MET A 58 -14.55 -0.61 1.40
CA MET A 58 -14.94 -1.57 0.36
C MET A 58 -13.80 -1.93 -0.62
N GLY A 59 -12.60 -1.36 -0.42
CA GLY A 59 -11.46 -1.55 -1.31
C GLY A 59 -11.57 -0.82 -2.65
N ALA A 60 -10.69 -1.22 -3.58
CA ALA A 60 -10.53 -0.59 -4.88
C ALA A 60 -11.33 -1.30 -5.98
N SER A 61 -11.89 -0.50 -6.90
CA SER A 61 -12.47 -1.02 -8.14
C SER A 61 -11.39 -1.59 -9.06
N THR A 62 -11.77 -2.46 -10.00
CA THR A 62 -10.81 -3.04 -10.98
C THR A 62 -10.03 -1.98 -11.74
N ASN A 63 -10.68 -0.88 -12.13
CA ASN A 63 -10.01 0.23 -12.80
C ASN A 63 -9.05 0.97 -11.86
N ALA A 64 -9.39 1.13 -10.58
CA ALA A 64 -8.47 1.71 -9.60
C ALA A 64 -7.22 0.82 -9.40
N ILE A 65 -7.39 -0.50 -9.30
CA ILE A 65 -6.26 -1.43 -9.22
C ILE A 65 -5.37 -1.33 -10.46
N LYS A 66 -5.95 -1.28 -11.66
CA LYS A 66 -5.21 -1.04 -12.92
C LYS A 66 -4.45 0.28 -12.88
N SER A 67 -5.07 1.36 -12.42
CA SER A 67 -4.40 2.66 -12.27
C SER A 67 -3.25 2.61 -11.27
N ALA A 68 -3.41 1.93 -10.12
CA ALA A 68 -2.32 1.79 -9.15
C ALA A 68 -1.13 1.01 -9.74
N LYS A 69 -1.41 -0.05 -10.51
CA LYS A 69 -0.39 -0.79 -11.27
C LYS A 69 0.30 0.09 -12.32
N GLY A 70 -0.46 0.91 -13.04
CA GLY A 70 0.07 1.88 -14.00
C GLY A 70 1.02 2.89 -13.35
N VAL A 71 0.58 3.51 -12.24
CA VAL A 71 1.40 4.44 -11.44
C VAL A 71 2.73 3.79 -11.04
N LEU A 72 2.70 2.55 -10.55
CA LEU A 72 3.92 1.86 -10.16
C LEU A 72 4.84 1.61 -11.36
N ARG A 73 4.33 1.14 -12.50
CA ARG A 73 5.14 0.91 -13.71
C ARG A 73 5.76 2.19 -14.26
N GLU A 74 5.00 3.29 -14.26
CA GLU A 74 5.40 4.55 -14.89
C GLU A 74 6.32 5.38 -13.99
N THR A 75 6.11 5.33 -12.68
CA THR A 75 6.74 6.26 -11.74
C THR A 75 7.49 5.58 -10.60
N GLY A 76 7.42 4.26 -10.46
CA GLY A 76 8.01 3.55 -9.32
C GLY A 76 7.32 3.82 -7.97
N LYS A 77 6.23 4.60 -7.95
CA LYS A 77 5.48 4.89 -6.73
C LYS A 77 4.52 3.74 -6.41
N LEU A 78 4.55 3.25 -5.18
CA LEU A 78 3.67 2.20 -4.70
C LEU A 78 2.43 2.81 -4.04
N ILE A 79 1.25 2.37 -4.44
CA ILE A 79 -0.01 2.69 -3.75
C ILE A 79 -0.65 1.37 -3.30
N VAL A 80 -0.55 1.09 -1.99
CA VAL A 80 -1.13 -0.09 -1.35
C VAL A 80 -2.59 0.21 -1.01
N ASN A 81 -3.51 -0.67 -1.42
CA ASN A 81 -4.92 -0.53 -1.12
C ASN A 81 -5.30 -1.51 -0.01
N LEU A 82 -5.83 -0.99 1.10
CA LEU A 82 -6.26 -1.77 2.25
C LEU A 82 -7.75 -1.53 2.53
N THR A 83 -8.36 -2.50 3.21
CA THR A 83 -9.77 -2.53 3.57
C THR A 83 -9.98 -2.70 5.07
N ASP A 84 -11.23 -2.54 5.50
CA ASP A 84 -11.62 -2.85 6.88
C ASP A 84 -11.28 -4.31 7.25
N TYR A 85 -11.34 -5.22 6.27
CA TYR A 85 -10.96 -6.62 6.46
C TYR A 85 -9.46 -6.74 6.75
N ASP A 86 -8.62 -6.11 5.91
CA ASP A 86 -7.16 -6.15 6.08
C ASP A 86 -6.72 -5.59 7.43
N LEU A 87 -7.35 -4.51 7.89
CA LEU A 87 -7.09 -3.95 9.21
C LEU A 87 -7.49 -4.91 10.34
N LYS A 88 -8.62 -5.60 10.22
CA LYS A 88 -9.07 -6.59 11.22
C LYS A 88 -8.13 -7.79 11.28
N GLU A 89 -7.68 -8.29 10.13
CA GLU A 89 -6.69 -9.37 10.08
C GLU A 89 -5.39 -8.95 10.78
N MET A 90 -4.88 -7.75 10.48
CA MET A 90 -3.69 -7.21 11.15
C MET A 90 -3.88 -7.03 12.67
N LEU A 91 -5.07 -6.61 13.12
CA LEU A 91 -5.38 -6.52 14.57
C LEU A 91 -5.40 -7.92 15.21
N ASN A 92 -6.07 -8.88 14.60
CA ASN A 92 -6.13 -10.26 15.10
C ASN A 92 -4.74 -10.90 15.17
N MET A 93 -3.89 -10.66 14.16
CA MET A 93 -2.48 -11.09 14.17
C MET A 93 -1.72 -10.48 15.34
N LYS A 94 -1.92 -9.18 15.59
CA LYS A 94 -1.26 -8.51 16.72
C LYS A 94 -1.68 -9.11 18.05
N ASP A 95 -2.98 -9.36 18.22
CA ASP A 95 -3.55 -9.95 19.42
C ASP A 95 -3.09 -11.39 19.66
N SER A 96 -2.83 -12.16 18.60
CA SER A 96 -2.29 -13.53 18.68
C SER A 96 -0.77 -13.59 18.82
N GLY A 97 -0.07 -12.44 18.81
CA GLY A 97 1.38 -12.35 18.92
C GLY A 97 2.13 -12.53 17.59
N SER A 98 1.42 -12.58 16.47
CA SER A 98 2.00 -12.55 15.11
C SER A 98 2.32 -11.11 14.67
N GLU A 99 3.19 -10.93 13.68
CA GLU A 99 3.62 -9.61 13.20
C GLU A 99 2.71 -9.11 12.05
N PRO A 100 1.92 -8.04 12.24
CA PRO A 100 1.00 -7.55 11.21
C PRO A 100 1.68 -7.10 9.92
N SER A 101 2.95 -6.69 9.97
CA SER A 101 3.67 -6.31 8.75
C SER A 101 3.87 -7.47 7.77
N ASP A 102 3.85 -8.73 8.24
CA ASP A 102 3.94 -9.90 7.37
C ASP A 102 2.72 -9.97 6.44
N TYR A 103 1.54 -9.57 6.95
CA TYR A 103 0.33 -9.45 6.15
C TYR A 103 0.47 -8.36 5.09
N LEU A 104 0.96 -7.18 5.48
CA LEU A 104 1.24 -6.09 4.53
C LEU A 104 2.24 -6.54 3.46
N PHE A 105 3.28 -7.26 3.85
CA PHE A 105 4.27 -7.77 2.93
C PHE A 105 3.64 -8.74 1.93
N SER A 106 2.77 -9.65 2.39
CA SER A 106 2.03 -10.56 1.50
C SER A 106 1.12 -9.83 0.50
N ILE A 107 0.48 -8.71 0.90
CA ILE A 107 -0.34 -7.89 0.01
C ILE A 107 0.53 -7.25 -1.07
N VAL A 108 1.67 -6.67 -0.67
CA VAL A 108 2.58 -6.00 -1.61
C VAL A 108 3.23 -7.02 -2.55
N ASP A 109 3.71 -8.15 -2.04
CA ASP A 109 4.31 -9.21 -2.85
C ASP A 109 3.33 -9.74 -3.89
N LYS A 110 2.10 -10.07 -3.48
CA LYS A 110 1.04 -10.46 -4.42
C LYS A 110 0.78 -9.38 -5.47
N PHE A 111 0.72 -8.11 -5.06
CA PHE A 111 0.51 -7.01 -6.00
C PHE A 111 1.64 -6.91 -7.03
N LEU A 112 2.89 -7.12 -6.62
CA LEU A 112 4.07 -7.13 -7.48
C LEU A 112 4.08 -8.32 -8.44
N LEU A 113 3.78 -9.54 -7.96
CA LEU A 113 3.67 -10.73 -8.81
C LEU A 113 2.60 -10.59 -9.90
N GLU A 114 1.51 -9.87 -9.61
CA GLU A 114 0.47 -9.58 -10.59
C GLU A 114 0.80 -8.41 -11.55
N LEU A 115 1.97 -7.78 -11.45
CA LEU A 115 2.46 -6.78 -12.42
C LEU A 115 3.21 -7.41 -13.60
N GLU A 116 3.79 -8.58 -13.40
CA GLU A 116 4.55 -9.30 -14.41
C GLU A 116 3.65 -10.00 -15.46
N LYS A 117 2.34 -9.98 -15.24
CA LYS A 117 1.30 -10.44 -16.16
C LYS A 117 0.64 -9.25 -16.88
#